data_AF-A0A2V8P1V6-F1
#
_entry.id   AF-A0A2V8P1V6-F1
#
_cell.length_a   1.000
_cell.length_b   1.000
_cell.length_c   1.000
_cell.angle_alpha   90.00
_cell.angle_beta   90.00
_cell.angle_gamma   90.00
#
_symmetry.space_group_name_H-M   'P 1'
#
loop_
_entity.id
_entity.type
_entity.pdbx_description
1 polymer ?
#
loop_
_entity_poly.entity_id
_entity_poly.type
_entity_poly.pdbx_seq_one_letter_code
_entity_poly.pdbx_strand_id
1 'polypeptide(L)' 'MYGEVRDSGYLSRESMRLFLDLSGTRVREDQLGELQVSLARTLDNLKRIRDRNVPQSLEPAVIFRARR' A
#
# COMPACT_ATOMS: atom_id res chain seq x y z
N MET A 1 -4.37 -4.93 -6.06
CA MET A 1 -3.58 -3.79 -5.54
C MET A 1 -2.07 -4.01 -5.47
N TYR A 2 -1.47 -4.63 -4.43
CA TYR A 2 0.01 -4.70 -4.35
C TYR A 2 0.64 -5.45 -5.53
N GLY A 3 0.01 -6.53 -5.98
CA GLY A 3 0.39 -7.22 -7.22
C GLY A 3 0.34 -6.31 -8.45
N GLU A 4 -0.67 -5.46 -8.58
CA GLU A 4 -0.78 -4.50 -9.69
C GLU A 4 0.37 -3.48 -9.68
N VAL A 5 0.67 -2.88 -8.53
CA VAL A 5 1.81 -1.95 -8.43
C VAL A 5 3.13 -2.64 -8.77
N ARG A 6 3.29 -3.91 -8.37
CA ARG A 6 4.50 -4.67 -8.68
C ARG A 6 4.61 -5.02 -10.16
N ASP A 7 3.50 -5.42 -10.78
CA ASP A 7 3.50 -6.03 -12.10
C ASP A 7 3.32 -4.98 -13.22
N SER A 8 2.59 -3.89 -12.95
CA SER A 8 2.29 -2.82 -13.93
C SER A 8 2.71 -1.41 -13.49
N GLY A 9 3.18 -1.22 -12.26
CA GLY A 9 3.57 0.10 -11.74
C GLY A 9 2.40 1.04 -11.45
N TYR A 10 1.16 0.58 -11.60
CA TYR A 10 -0.06 1.38 -11.45
C TYR A 10 -1.14 0.58 -10.71
N LEU A 11 -1.96 1.27 -9.93
CA LEU A 11 -3.15 0.70 -9.29
C LEU A 11 -4.34 0.86 -10.21
N SER A 12 -5.18 -0.15 -10.42
CA SER A 12 -6.40 0.06 -11.22
C SER A 12 -7.43 0.91 -10.46
N ARG A 13 -8.26 1.67 -11.19
CA ARG A 13 -9.38 2.41 -10.58
C ARG A 13 -10.38 1.48 -9.89
N GLU A 14 -10.56 0.28 -10.43
CA GLU A 14 -11.42 -0.75 -9.86
C GLU A 14 -10.89 -1.24 -8.51
N SER A 15 -9.60 -1.58 -8.43
CA SER A 15 -8.94 -1.94 -7.17
C SER A 15 -9.05 -0.82 -6.11
N MET A 16 -8.93 0.45 -6.53
CA MET A 16 -9.11 1.60 -5.65
C MET A 16 -10.54 1.68 -5.09
N ARG A 17 -11.56 1.52 -5.96
CA ARG A 17 -12.96 1.55 -5.53
C ARG A 17 -13.27 0.42 -4.55
N LEU A 18 -12.87 -0.81 -4.87
CA LEU A 18 -13.05 -1.97 -3.99
C LEU A 18 -12.40 -1.75 -2.61
N PHE A 19 -11.19 -1.19 -2.58
CA PHE A 19 -10.51 -0.87 -1.32
C PHE A 19 -11.24 0.22 -0.52
N LEU A 20 -11.69 1.28 -1.18
CA LEU A 20 -12.44 2.36 -0.55
C LEU A 20 -13.78 1.86 0.00
N ASP A 21 -14.50 1.03 -0.76
CA ASP A 21 -15.75 0.39 -0.36
C ASP A 21 -15.55 -0.49 0.88
N LEU A 22 -14.51 -1.33 0.89
CA LEU A 22 -14.15 -2.16 2.05
C LEU A 22 -13.80 -1.33 3.28
N SER A 23 -13.13 -0.19 3.09
CA SER A 23 -12.77 0.72 4.18
C SER A 23 -13.94 1.56 4.69
N GLY A 24 -15.07 1.57 3.98
CA GLY A 24 -16.20 2.49 4.22
C GLY A 24 -15.89 3.96 3.91
N THR A 25 -14.77 4.25 3.24
CA THR A 25 -14.34 5.62 2.94
C THR A 25 -14.97 6.08 1.65
N ARG A 26 -15.78 7.15 1.72
CA ARG A 26 -16.33 7.81 0.54
C ARG A 26 -15.35 8.86 0.04
N VAL A 27 -14.91 8.72 -1.20
CA VAL A 27 -14.00 9.64 -1.88
C VAL A 27 -14.68 10.16 -3.13
N ARG A 28 -14.53 11.45 -3.41
CA ARG A 28 -15.04 12.04 -4.65
C ARG A 28 -14.16 11.63 -5.84
N GLU A 29 -14.74 11.55 -7.03
CA GLU A 29 -14.03 11.08 -8.24
C GLU A 29 -12.82 11.94 -8.62
N ASP A 30 -12.87 13.24 -8.35
CA ASP A 30 -11.76 14.19 -8.54
C ASP A 30 -10.57 13.89 -7.62
N GLN A 31 -10.83 13.40 -6.41
CA GLN A 31 -9.80 13.02 -5.43
C GLN A 31 -9.23 11.61 -5.69
N LEU A 32 -9.96 10.77 -6.44
CA LEU A 32 -9.58 9.38 -6.67
C LEU A 32 -8.23 9.25 -7.38
N GLY A 33 -7.96 10.15 -8.34
CA GLY A 33 -6.70 10.16 -9.09
C GLY A 33 -5.48 10.49 -8.24
N GLU A 34 -5.60 11.49 -7.35
CA GLU A 34 -4.53 11.84 -6.42
C GLU A 34 -4.27 10.73 -5.41
N LEU A 35 -5.34 10.13 -4.89
CA LEU A 35 -5.28 9.03 -3.93
C LEU A 35 -4.60 7.80 -4.53
N GLN A 36 -4.89 7.52 -5.80
CA GLN A 36 -4.28 6.44 -6.56
C GLN A 36 -2.77 6.61 -6.71
N VAL A 37 -2.30 7.81 -7.06
CA VAL A 37 -0.85 8.11 -7.15
C VAL A 37 -0.18 8.01 -5.78
N SER A 38 -0.81 8.56 -4.75
CA SER A 38 -0.28 8.52 -3.37
C SER A 38 -0.18 7.09 -2.83
N LEU A 39 -1.20 6.28 -3.07
CA LEU A 39 -1.24 4.88 -2.62
C LEU A 39 -0.24 4.02 -3.38
N ALA A 40 -0.08 4.23 -4.69
CA ALA A 40 0.94 3.54 -5.49
C ALA A 40 2.35 3.81 -4.95
N ARG A 41 2.68 5.07 -4.62
CA ARG A 41 3.96 5.44 -3.99
C ARG A 41 4.13 4.81 -2.61
N THR A 42 3.07 4.78 -1.82
CA THR A 42 3.10 4.16 -0.48
C THR A 42 3.37 2.66 -0.57
N LEU A 43 2.73 1.95 -1.51
CA LEU A 43 2.95 0.52 -1.74
C LEU A 43 4.36 0.23 -2.26
N ASP A 44 4.91 1.09 -3.12
CA ASP A 44 6.30 0.99 -3.56
C ASP A 44 7.28 1.20 -2.40
N ASN A 45 7.02 2.15 -1.49
CA ASN A 45 7.84 2.32 -0.30
C ASN A 45 7.76 1.11 0.66
N LEU A 46 6.59 0.47 0.78
CA LEU A 46 6.42 -0.75 1.58
C LEU A 46 7.23 -1.93 1.04
N LYS A 47 7.47 -2.00 -0.28
CA LYS A 47 8.36 -3.00 -0.89
C LYS A 47 9.74 -2.99 -0.24
N ARG A 48 10.29 -1.80 0.05
CA ARG A 48 11.61 -1.64 0.70
C ARG A 48 11.64 -2.23 2.12
N ILE A 49 10.50 -2.27 2.81
CA ILE A 49 10.39 -2.86 4.14
C ILE A 49 10.27 -4.38 4.04
N ARG A 50 9.45 -4.88 3.11
CA ARG A 50 9.26 -6.32 2.88
C ARG A 50 10.54 -7.00 2.39
N ASP A 51 11.29 -6.34 1.51
CA ASP A 51 12.53 -6.88 0.94
C ASP A 51 13.70 -6.86 1.95
N ARG A 52 13.49 -6.33 3.18
CA ARG A 52 14.43 -6.58 4.28
C ARG A 52 14.35 -8.04 4.67
N ASN A 53 15.51 -8.69 4.70
CA ASN A 53 15.63 -10.06 5.17
C ASN A 53 15.39 -10.05 6.70
N VAL A 54 14.17 -10.39 7.13
CA VAL A 54 13.80 -10.44 8.54
C VAL A 54 14.03 -11.86 9.05
N PRO A 55 14.91 -12.05 10.05
CA PRO A 55 15.05 -13.33 10.74
C PRO A 55 13.69 -13.77 11.30
N GLN A 56 13.24 -14.97 10.94
CA GLN A 56 11.96 -15.53 11.40
C GLN A 56 11.89 -15.75 12.93
N SER A 57 13.02 -15.60 13.63
CA SER A 57 13.13 -15.66 15.09
C SER A 57 12.74 -14.37 15.80
N LEU A 58 12.47 -13.26 15.08
CA LEU A 58 12.04 -12.00 15.68
C LEU A 58 10.52 -11.96 15.81
N GLU A 59 10.02 -11.60 16.99
CA GLU A 59 8.59 -11.37 17.18
C GLU A 59 8.07 -10.26 16.24
N PRO A 60 6.85 -10.42 15.67
CA PRO A 60 6.33 -9.53 14.62
C PRO A 60 6.33 -8.03 14.97
N ALA A 61 6.23 -7.68 16.26
CA ALA A 61 6.16 -6.30 16.72
C ALA A 61 7.50 -5.53 16.67
N VAL A 62 8.64 -6.23 16.63
CA VAL A 62 9.98 -5.60 16.70
C VAL A 62 10.29 -4.80 15.42
N ILE A 63 9.68 -5.16 14.29
CA ILE A 63 9.93 -4.55 12.97
C ILE A 63 9.29 -3.15 12.84
N PHE A 64 8.14 -2.92 13.48
CA PHE A 64 7.40 -1.65 13.40
C PHE A 64 7.87 -0.62 14.43
N ARG A 65 8.65 -1.02 15.44
CA ARG A 65 9.34 -0.10 16.36
C ARG A 65 10.62 0.46 15.73
N ALA A 66 10.53 1.04 14.54
CA ALA A 66 11.65 1.73 13.93
C ALA A 66 11.42 3.25 13.98
N ARG A 67 12.01 3.85 15.03
CA ARG A 67 12.39 5.25 15.24
C ARG A 67 11.32 6.25 15.72
N ARG A 68 11.57 6.73 16.94
CA ARG A 68 11.18 8.05 17.46
C ARG A 68 12.23 9.07 17.03
#